data_AF-A0A354HY88-F1
#
_entry.id   AF-A0A354HY88-F1
#
_cell.length_a   1.000
_cell.length_b   1.000
_cell.length_c   1.000
_cell.angle_alpha   90.00
_cell.angle_beta   90.00
_cell.angle_gamma   90.00
#
_symmetry.space_group_name_H-M   'P 1'
#
loop_
_entity.id
_entity.type
_entity.pdbx_description
1 polymer ?
#
loop_
_entity_poly.entity_id
_entity_poly.type
_entity_poly.pdbx_seq_one_letter_code
_entity_poly.pdbx_strand_id
1 'polypeptide(L)' 'LGIIQPLSLRKIGADTYQIIAGERRYRAAIMAGLTSVPAYIRTANDAE' A
#
# COMPACT_ATOMS: atom_id res chain seq x y z
N LEU A 1 12.86 -3.85 12.00
CA LEU A 1 12.27 -2.58 11.51
C LEU A 1 11.44 -2.91 10.28
N GLY A 2 10.13 -2.66 10.33
CA GLY A 2 9.21 -2.97 9.22
C GLY A 2 9.31 -1.95 8.08
N ILE A 3 8.24 -1.81 7.30
CA ILE A 3 8.14 -0.73 6.31
C ILE A 3 7.99 0.61 7.02
N ILE A 4 8.94 1.53 6.80
CA ILE A 4 8.90 2.90 7.34
C ILE A 4 7.98 3.80 6.50
N GLN A 5 8.10 3.71 5.17
CA GLN A 5 7.28 4.52 4.25
C GLN A 5 6.02 3.74 3.83
N PRO A 6 4.81 4.22 4.13
CA PRO A 6 3.57 3.51 3.80
C PRO A 6 3.34 3.34 2.28
N LEU A 7 2.63 2.29 1.91
CA LEU A 7 2.18 2.07 0.53
C LEU A 7 1.05 3.03 0.18
N SER A 8 0.95 3.42 -1.09
CA SER A 8 -0.21 4.14 -1.59
C SER A 8 -1.11 3.17 -2.32
N LEU A 9 -2.38 3.12 -1.92
CA LEU A 9 -3.41 2.25 -2.47
C LEU A 9 -4.53 3.08 -3.08
N ARG A 10 -5.31 2.48 -3.97
CA ARG A 10 -6.66 2.95 -4.33
C ARG A 10 -7.67 1.85 -4.07
N LYS A 11 -8.89 2.22 -3.69
CA LYS A 11 -10.01 1.28 -3.51
C LYS A 11 -10.55 0.87 -4.88
N ILE A 12 -10.74 -0.43 -5.11
CA ILE A 12 -11.29 -0.99 -6.37
C ILE A 12 -12.50 -1.92 -6.15
N GLY A 13 -12.89 -2.16 -4.90
CA GLY A 13 -14.02 -2.99 -4.50
C GLY A 13 -14.32 -2.82 -3.01
N ALA A 14 -15.25 -3.60 -2.45
CA ALA A 14 -15.64 -3.49 -1.03
C ALA A 14 -14.42 -3.63 -0.09
N ASP A 15 -13.64 -4.70 -0.28
CA ASP A 15 -12.44 -5.03 0.51
C ASP A 15 -11.22 -5.29 -0.40
N THR A 16 -11.24 -4.67 -1.58
CA THR A 16 -10.20 -4.87 -2.59
C THR A 16 -9.48 -3.57 -2.88
N TYR A 17 -8.16 -3.62 -2.82
CA TYR A 17 -7.28 -2.48 -2.98
C TYR A 17 -6.23 -2.78 -4.04
N GLN A 18 -5.82 -1.75 -4.77
CA GLN A 18 -4.73 -1.82 -5.73
C GLN A 18 -3.59 -0.93 -5.28
N ILE A 19 -2.37 -1.43 -5.32
CA ILE A 19 -1.16 -0.64 -5.07
C ILE A 19 -0.96 0.31 -6.24
N ILE A 20 -0.93 1.61 -5.95
CA ILE A 20 -0.62 2.65 -6.94
C ILE A 20 0.84 3.13 -6.82
N ALA A 21 1.45 3.00 -5.63
CA ALA A 21 2.87 3.25 -5.43
C ALA A 21 3.45 2.40 -4.29
N GLY A 22 4.70 1.96 -4.46
CA GLY A 22 5.43 1.19 -3.45
C GLY A 22 5.53 -0.31 -3.70
N GLU A 23 5.30 -0.79 -4.93
CA GLU A 23 5.36 -2.21 -5.30
C GLU A 23 6.65 -2.93 -4.83
N ARG A 24 7.81 -2.27 -4.93
CA ARG A 24 9.08 -2.85 -4.44
C ARG A 24 9.08 -3.07 -2.92
N ARG A 25 8.49 -2.15 -2.15
CA ARG A 25 8.36 -2.27 -0.70
C ARG A 25 7.41 -3.40 -0.35
N TYR A 26 6.30 -3.53 -1.08
CA TYR A 26 5.36 -4.64 -0.92
C TYR A 26 6.03 -6.01 -1.18
N ARG A 27 6.79 -6.14 -2.26
CA ARG A 27 7.56 -7.37 -2.53
C ARG A 27 8.57 -7.69 -1.45
N ALA A 28 9.30 -6.68 -0.97
CA ALA A 28 10.23 -6.86 0.14
C ALA A 28 9.52 -7.31 1.43
N ALA A 29 8.32 -6.77 1.72
CA ALA A 29 7.51 -7.21 2.84
C ALA A 29 7.06 -8.67 2.73
N ILE A 30 6.66 -9.12 1.53
CA ILE A 30 6.34 -10.53 1.27
C ILE A 30 7.56 -11.41 1.53
N MET A 31 8.72 -11.06 0.97
CA MET A 31 9.96 -11.82 1.16
C MET A 31 10.41 -11.86 2.62
N ALA A 32 10.10 -10.80 3.39
CA ALA A 32 10.38 -10.72 4.82
C ALA A 32 9.32 -11.42 5.69
N GLY A 33 8.27 -12.00 5.11
CA GLY A 33 7.21 -12.70 5.85
C GLY A 33 6.28 -11.77 6.65
N LEU A 34 6.20 -10.49 6.27
CA LEU A 34 5.31 -9.55 6.95
C LEU A 34 3.84 -9.86 6.60
N THR A 35 3.01 -10.01 7.62
CA THR A 35 1.55 -10.26 7.47
C THR A 35 0.75 -8.98 7.27
N SER A 36 1.34 -7.82 7.58
CA SER A 36 0.72 -6.51 7.40
C SER A 36 1.77 -5.44 7.11
N VAL A 37 1.34 -4.38 6.41
CA VAL A 37 2.18 -3.24 6.06
C VAL A 37 1.37 -1.94 6.18
N PRO A 38 1.99 -0.83 6.58
CA PRO A 38 1.32 0.45 6.62
C PRO A 38 0.98 0.91 5.20
N ALA A 39 -0.23 1.45 5.02
CA ALA A 39 -0.71 1.94 3.74
C ALA A 39 -1.77 3.05 3.93
N TYR A 40 -1.88 3.94 2.94
CA TYR A 40 -2.95 4.93 2.85
C TYR A 40 -3.73 4.74 1.56
N ILE A 41 -5.04 5.01 1.61
CA ILE A 41 -5.92 4.97 0.45
C ILE A 41 -5.99 6.38 -0.13
N ARG A 42 -5.55 6.56 -1.38
CA ARG A 42 -5.77 7.80 -2.12
C ARG A 42 -7.09 7.70 -2.89
N THR A 43 -8.01 8.58 -2.57
CA THR A 43 -9.16 8.89 -3.43
C THR A 43 -8.71 9.91 -4.48
N ALA A 44 -9.27 9.86 -5.68
CA ALA A 44 -8.89 10.74 -6.80
C ALA A 44 -9.17 12.25 -6.57
N ASN A 45 -9.46 12.66 -5.33
CA ASN A 45 -9.66 14.04 -4.90
C ASN A 45 -8.40 14.69 -4.30
N ASP A 46 -7.24 14.03 -4.34
CA ASP A 46 -5.94 14.62 -3.93
C ASP A 46 -5.39 15.62 -4.98
N ALA A 47 -6.24 16.51 -5.48
CA ALA A 47 -5.89 17.68 -6.27
C ALA A 47 -6.41 18.93 -5.55
N GLU A 48 -5.82 19.22 -4.38
CA GLU A 48 -5.74 20.55 -3.77
C GLU A 48 -4.28 20.84 -3.40
#